data_AF-A0A9E2CY14-F1
#
_entry.id   AF-A0A9E2CY14-F1
#
_cell.length_a   1.000
_cell.length_b   1.000
_cell.length_c   1.000
_cell.angle_alpha   90.00
_cell.angle_beta   90.00
_cell.angle_gamma   90.00
#
_symmetry.space_group_name_H-M   'P 1'
#
loop_
_entity.id
_entity.type
_entity.pdbx_description
1 polymer ?
#
loop_
_entity_poly.entity_id
_entity_poly.type
_entity_poly.pdbx_seq_one_letter_code
_entity_poly.pdbx_strand_id
1 'polypeptide(L)'
;MLTDQQISLCQPGIARLANPVLPLARLAGMLYLTGPFATLEDLLAELNEPVETAGISYEQPAALLRPYLDAMRPFERLKHPQQPSRLIVDANLQPAEQFTALDSWITQNILTQELEKINSLLCGPCGCTLCCTGPSTEQEQEFFEIPLTGSETDHFDLPRQDDEKTRAAAPDDEPPLVVNGAPFYANPAALYGWRKGWSMILPCRSRCPNLDADSGGCRIYPDRPDVCRRPQIFPYMLEQEPALDMEYEGRTLPAFVIRAKILAIWDCPYVQQFQDEIVRYAELCGLEPIFKQNKA
;
A
#
# COMPACT_ATOMS: atom_id res chain seq x y z
N MET A 1 8.01 19.44 -11.83
CA MET A 1 9.43 19.07 -11.62
C MET A 1 9.90 19.66 -10.30
N LEU A 2 10.68 18.90 -9.53
CA LEU A 2 11.15 19.31 -8.20
C LEU A 2 12.33 20.29 -8.32
N THR A 3 12.53 21.13 -7.29
CA THR A 3 13.73 21.99 -7.19
C THR A 3 14.96 21.18 -6.74
N ASP A 4 16.16 21.70 -6.98
CA ASP A 4 17.41 21.04 -6.55
C ASP A 4 17.45 20.77 -5.04
N GLN A 5 16.94 21.71 -4.24
CA GLN A 5 16.82 21.53 -2.80
C GLN A 5 15.89 20.37 -2.45
N GLN A 6 14.73 20.25 -3.12
CA GLN A 6 13.81 19.13 -2.90
C GLN A 6 14.41 17.80 -3.34
N ILE A 7 15.11 17.77 -4.47
CA ILE A 7 15.82 16.57 -4.96
C ILE A 7 16.89 16.12 -3.95
N SER A 8 17.62 17.06 -3.34
CA SER A 8 18.59 16.76 -2.29
C SER A 8 17.91 16.19 -1.04
N LEU A 9 16.72 16.66 -0.67
CA LEU A 9 15.95 16.12 0.46
C LEU A 9 15.37 14.73 0.18
N CYS A 10 15.15 14.36 -1.08
CA CYS A 10 14.66 13.03 -1.48
C CYS A 10 15.74 11.93 -1.48
N GLN A 11 17.03 12.27 -1.31
CA GLN A 11 18.14 11.30 -1.42
C GLN A 11 17.97 10.04 -0.55
N PRO A 12 17.48 10.11 0.71
CA PRO A 12 17.24 8.90 1.49
C PRO A 12 16.20 7.95 0.87
N GLY A 13 15.18 8.50 0.19
CA GLY A 13 14.18 7.71 -0.52
C GLY A 13 14.73 7.09 -1.81
N ILE A 14 15.51 7.87 -2.56
CA ILE A 14 16.19 7.41 -3.79
C ILE A 14 17.18 6.28 -3.47
N ALA A 15 17.96 6.43 -2.40
CA ALA A 15 18.89 5.39 -1.95
C ALA A 15 18.18 4.07 -1.61
N ARG A 16 16.94 4.13 -1.11
CA ARG A 16 16.12 2.93 -0.90
C ARG A 16 15.55 2.35 -2.19
N LEU A 17 15.15 3.18 -3.16
CA LEU A 17 14.75 2.70 -4.49
C LEU A 17 15.90 1.94 -5.19
N ALA A 18 17.14 2.32 -4.95
CA ALA A 18 18.31 1.63 -5.49
C ALA A 18 18.65 0.31 -4.77
N ASN A 19 18.06 0.03 -3.61
CA ASN A 19 18.39 -1.12 -2.77
C ASN A 19 17.12 -1.80 -2.20
N PRO A 20 16.24 -2.36 -3.07
CA PRO A 20 15.02 -3.05 -2.65
C PRO A 20 15.33 -4.28 -1.78
N VAL A 21 14.53 -4.55 -0.76
CA VAL A 21 14.73 -5.71 0.12
C VAL A 21 14.24 -7.03 -0.49
N LEU A 22 13.33 -6.97 -1.47
CA LEU A 22 12.66 -8.17 -2.00
C LEU A 22 13.62 -9.24 -2.58
N PRO A 23 14.67 -8.89 -3.36
CA PRO A 23 15.64 -9.89 -3.84
C PRO A 23 16.33 -10.63 -2.70
N LEU A 24 16.69 -9.92 -1.63
CA LEU A 24 17.27 -10.50 -0.43
C LEU A 24 16.27 -11.41 0.30
N ALA A 25 15.01 -11.00 0.41
CA ALA A 25 13.97 -11.80 1.05
C ALA A 25 13.70 -13.11 0.28
N ARG A 26 13.70 -13.08 -1.05
CA ARG A 26 13.58 -14.27 -1.90
C ARG A 26 14.79 -15.19 -1.74
N LEU A 27 16.00 -14.65 -1.70
CA LEU A 27 17.20 -15.44 -1.44
C LEU A 27 17.15 -16.11 -0.07
N ALA A 28 16.78 -15.37 0.98
CA ALA A 28 16.59 -15.93 2.32
C ALA A 28 15.50 -17.02 2.32
N GLY A 29 14.40 -16.84 1.60
CA GLY A 29 13.39 -17.89 1.40
C GLY A 29 13.99 -19.16 0.79
N MET A 30 14.80 -19.04 -0.27
CA MET A 30 15.49 -20.20 -0.88
C MET A 30 16.48 -20.86 0.06
N LEU A 31 17.29 -20.08 0.79
CA LEU A 31 18.24 -20.60 1.79
C LEU A 31 17.52 -21.32 2.92
N TYR A 32 16.39 -20.78 3.39
CA TYR A 32 15.54 -21.45 4.36
C TYR A 32 15.08 -22.80 3.84
N LEU A 33 14.50 -22.86 2.64
CA LEU A 33 13.93 -24.09 2.09
C LEU A 33 14.98 -25.18 1.84
N THR A 34 16.17 -24.79 1.41
CA THR A 34 17.26 -25.73 1.04
C THR A 34 18.19 -26.05 2.21
N GLY A 35 18.25 -25.18 3.21
CA GLY A 35 19.11 -25.32 4.38
C GLY A 35 18.48 -26.08 5.55
N PRO A 36 19.29 -26.41 6.58
CA PRO A 36 18.88 -27.18 7.75
C PRO A 36 18.14 -26.34 8.82
N PHE A 37 17.50 -25.24 8.42
CA PHE A 37 16.81 -24.32 9.33
C PHE A 37 15.39 -24.79 9.65
N ALA A 38 15.00 -24.77 10.93
CA ALA A 38 13.64 -25.10 11.35
C ALA A 38 12.68 -23.91 11.19
N THR A 39 13.18 -22.68 11.39
CA THR A 39 12.43 -21.43 11.25
C THR A 39 13.20 -20.40 10.42
N LEU A 40 12.52 -19.35 9.97
CA LEU A 40 13.18 -18.19 9.36
C LEU A 40 14.05 -17.44 10.37
N GLU A 41 13.65 -17.41 11.64
CA GLU A 41 14.43 -16.84 12.73
C GLU A 41 15.79 -17.53 12.88
N ASP A 42 15.83 -18.87 12.79
CA ASP A 42 17.09 -19.63 12.83
C ASP A 42 17.99 -19.26 11.66
N LEU A 43 17.43 -19.15 10.45
CA LEU A 43 18.18 -18.68 9.28
C LEU A 43 18.76 -17.27 9.51
N LEU A 44 17.94 -16.32 9.98
CA LEU A 44 18.41 -14.95 10.19
C LEU A 44 19.48 -14.84 11.29
N ALA A 45 19.49 -15.76 12.27
CA ALA A 45 20.53 -15.82 13.28
C ALA A 45 21.90 -16.25 12.70
N GLU A 46 21.90 -17.00 11.61
CA GLU A 46 23.12 -17.47 10.93
C GLU A 46 23.52 -16.60 9.72
N LEU A 47 22.62 -15.77 9.18
CA LEU A 47 22.84 -14.90 8.02
C LEU A 47 23.63 -13.63 8.39
N ASN A 48 24.89 -13.80 8.82
CA ASN A 48 25.75 -12.73 9.35
C ASN A 48 26.77 -12.18 8.35
N GLU A 49 26.97 -12.85 7.23
CA GLU A 49 27.92 -12.41 6.19
C GLU A 49 27.22 -11.54 5.15
N PRO A 50 27.93 -10.60 4.50
CA PRO A 50 27.40 -9.86 3.36
C PRO A 50 26.96 -10.81 2.24
N VAL A 51 25.88 -10.45 1.54
CA VAL A 51 25.31 -11.28 0.47
C VAL A 51 25.06 -10.44 -0.76
N GLU A 52 25.36 -10.99 -1.93
CA GLU A 52 25.04 -10.37 -3.22
C GLU A 52 23.88 -11.10 -3.90
N THR A 53 22.85 -10.36 -4.32
CA THR A 53 21.76 -10.89 -5.15
C THR A 53 21.16 -9.79 -6.01
N ALA A 54 20.74 -10.15 -7.23
CA ALA A 54 20.25 -9.21 -8.25
C ALA A 54 21.21 -8.04 -8.54
N GLY A 55 22.52 -8.24 -8.36
CA GLY A 55 23.54 -7.20 -8.54
C GLY A 55 23.61 -6.17 -7.41
N ILE A 56 23.04 -6.47 -6.24
CA ILE A 56 23.03 -5.62 -5.04
C ILE A 56 23.79 -6.32 -3.91
N SER A 57 24.73 -5.61 -3.26
CA SER A 57 25.40 -6.06 -2.04
C SER A 57 24.62 -5.63 -0.81
N TYR A 58 24.28 -6.60 0.05
CA TYR A 58 23.64 -6.37 1.34
C TYR A 58 24.64 -6.67 2.45
N GLU A 59 25.18 -5.62 3.06
CA GLU A 59 26.22 -5.74 4.10
C GLU A 59 25.72 -6.36 5.41
N GLN A 60 24.44 -6.14 5.74
CA GLN A 60 23.81 -6.60 6.99
C GLN A 60 22.46 -7.26 6.70
N PRO A 61 22.44 -8.40 6.01
CA PRO A 61 21.21 -8.98 5.48
C PRO A 61 20.20 -9.36 6.57
N ALA A 62 20.64 -9.94 7.68
CA ALA A 62 19.76 -10.26 8.80
C ALA A 62 19.08 -9.01 9.40
N ALA A 63 19.82 -7.92 9.56
CA ALA A 63 19.28 -6.66 10.09
C ALA A 63 18.26 -6.04 9.13
N LEU A 64 18.50 -6.13 7.81
CA LEU A 64 17.61 -5.62 6.79
C LEU A 64 16.31 -6.43 6.68
N LEU A 65 16.38 -7.75 6.83
CA LEU A 65 15.21 -8.65 6.75
C LEU A 65 14.38 -8.68 8.02
N ARG A 66 14.97 -8.40 9.19
CA ARG A 66 14.28 -8.50 10.49
C ARG A 66 12.93 -7.78 10.56
N PRO A 67 12.76 -6.55 10.03
CA PRO A 67 11.46 -5.88 10.01
C PRO A 67 10.40 -6.58 9.16
N TYR A 68 10.80 -7.44 8.22
CA TYR A 68 9.93 -8.13 7.26
C TYR A 68 9.70 -9.60 7.61
N LEU A 69 10.22 -10.07 8.74
CA LEU A 69 10.15 -11.47 9.15
C LEU A 69 8.71 -12.00 9.16
N ASP A 70 7.77 -11.26 9.74
CA ASP A 70 6.35 -11.65 9.75
C ASP A 70 5.75 -11.74 8.34
N ALA A 71 6.17 -10.86 7.43
CA ALA A 71 5.75 -10.90 6.03
C ALA A 71 6.34 -12.12 5.29
N MET A 72 7.52 -12.61 5.71
CA MET A 72 8.22 -13.76 5.12
C MET A 72 7.79 -15.11 5.69
N ARG A 73 7.26 -15.16 6.92
CA ARG A 73 6.76 -16.38 7.59
C ARG A 73 5.90 -17.32 6.74
N PRO A 74 5.09 -16.86 5.77
CA PRO A 74 4.40 -17.77 4.87
C PRO A 74 5.30 -18.78 4.14
N PHE A 75 6.61 -18.51 3.94
CA PHE A 75 7.56 -19.50 3.41
C PHE A 75 7.67 -20.75 4.28
N GLU A 76 7.46 -20.65 5.60
CA GLU A 76 7.57 -21.79 6.51
C GLU A 76 6.56 -22.89 6.20
N ARG A 77 5.43 -22.53 5.56
CA ARG A 77 4.39 -23.47 5.13
C ARG A 77 4.87 -24.51 4.11
N LEU A 78 5.98 -24.26 3.43
CA LEU A 78 6.58 -25.21 2.49
C LEU A 78 7.30 -26.37 3.21
N LYS A 79 7.82 -26.14 4.43
CA LYS A 79 8.37 -27.21 5.29
C LYS A 79 7.33 -27.76 6.27
N HIS A 80 6.39 -26.91 6.68
CA HIS A 80 5.34 -27.22 7.64
C HIS A 80 3.97 -26.93 7.04
N PRO A 81 3.41 -27.84 6.22
CA PRO A 81 2.13 -27.61 5.54
C PRO A 81 1.01 -27.22 6.52
N GLN A 82 0.30 -26.15 6.17
CA GLN A 82 -0.87 -25.65 6.89
C GLN A 82 -2.06 -25.57 5.93
N GLN A 83 -3.27 -25.51 6.48
CA GLN A 83 -4.46 -25.29 5.69
C GLN A 83 -4.38 -23.95 4.92
N PRO A 84 -4.95 -23.89 3.70
CA PRO A 84 -4.99 -22.66 2.92
C PRO A 84 -5.82 -21.61 3.65
N SER A 85 -5.29 -20.38 3.67
CA SER A 85 -5.97 -19.21 4.23
C SER A 85 -6.54 -18.29 3.15
N ARG A 86 -6.31 -18.61 1.88
CA ARG A 86 -6.68 -17.84 0.68
C ARG A 86 -6.48 -18.69 -0.56
N LEU A 87 -7.16 -18.34 -1.63
CA LEU A 87 -6.91 -18.85 -2.98
C LEU A 87 -6.07 -17.81 -3.74
N ILE A 88 -5.02 -18.26 -4.43
CA ILE A 88 -4.23 -17.39 -5.32
C ILE A 88 -4.25 -18.04 -6.69
N VAL A 89 -4.62 -17.26 -7.70
CA VAL A 89 -4.72 -17.69 -9.10
C VAL A 89 -3.79 -16.87 -9.99
N ASP A 90 -3.37 -17.45 -11.09
CA ASP A 90 -2.57 -16.80 -12.12
C ASP A 90 -3.42 -15.84 -13.00
N ALA A 91 -2.79 -15.23 -13.99
CA ALA A 91 -3.46 -14.33 -14.94
C ALA A 91 -4.52 -15.01 -15.82
N ASN A 92 -4.51 -16.34 -15.91
CA ASN A 92 -5.50 -17.16 -16.62
C ASN A 92 -6.59 -17.71 -15.67
N LEU A 93 -6.64 -17.18 -14.44
CA LEU A 93 -7.56 -17.60 -13.38
C LEU A 93 -7.42 -19.08 -12.99
N GLN A 94 -6.23 -19.67 -13.20
CA GLN A 94 -5.91 -21.02 -12.74
C GLN A 94 -5.23 -20.95 -11.37
N PRO A 95 -5.51 -21.89 -10.45
CA PRO A 95 -4.81 -21.94 -9.17
C PRO A 95 -3.30 -21.95 -9.35
N ALA A 96 -2.62 -20.99 -8.71
CA ALA A 96 -1.19 -20.97 -8.66
C ALA A 96 -0.67 -22.19 -7.86
N GLU A 97 0.45 -22.73 -8.30
CA GLU A 97 1.27 -23.63 -7.51
C GLU A 97 1.67 -23.00 -6.16
N GLN A 98 1.91 -23.87 -5.18
CA GLN A 98 2.11 -23.43 -3.79
C GLN A 98 3.26 -22.42 -3.63
N PHE A 99 4.35 -22.61 -4.36
CA PHE A 99 5.50 -21.71 -4.26
C PHE A 99 5.16 -20.30 -4.75
N THR A 100 4.63 -20.13 -5.97
CA THR A 100 4.37 -18.77 -6.46
C THR A 100 3.15 -18.13 -5.84
N ALA A 101 2.18 -18.91 -5.34
CA ALA A 101 1.14 -18.40 -4.45
C ALA A 101 1.76 -17.76 -3.18
N LEU A 102 2.69 -18.46 -2.52
CA LEU A 102 3.36 -17.93 -1.32
C LEU A 102 4.30 -16.76 -1.65
N ASP A 103 5.14 -16.86 -2.68
CA ASP A 103 6.02 -15.76 -3.10
C ASP A 103 5.23 -14.50 -3.45
N SER A 104 4.09 -14.63 -4.16
CA SER A 104 3.23 -13.50 -4.49
C SER A 104 2.64 -12.83 -3.25
N TRP A 105 2.20 -13.63 -2.27
CA TRP A 105 1.69 -13.10 -1.01
C TRP A 105 2.79 -12.40 -0.20
N ILE A 106 3.98 -13.00 -0.12
CA ILE A 106 5.13 -12.42 0.60
C ILE A 106 5.56 -11.13 -0.09
N THR A 107 5.67 -11.14 -1.42
CA THR A 107 5.99 -9.98 -2.26
C THR A 107 5.02 -8.82 -1.99
N GLN A 108 3.70 -9.07 -2.02
CA GLN A 108 2.69 -8.06 -1.71
C GLN A 108 2.94 -7.40 -0.34
N ASN A 109 3.20 -8.20 0.69
CA ASN A 109 3.36 -7.70 2.07
C ASN A 109 4.69 -6.98 2.30
N ILE A 110 5.80 -7.53 1.81
CA ILE A 110 7.12 -6.89 1.90
C ILE A 110 7.08 -5.54 1.21
N LEU A 111 6.60 -5.50 -0.03
CA LEU A 111 6.57 -4.26 -0.81
C LEU A 111 5.59 -3.24 -0.23
N THR A 112 4.51 -3.67 0.43
CA THR A 112 3.58 -2.75 1.09
C THR A 112 4.32 -1.98 2.19
N GLN A 113 5.06 -2.69 3.04
CA GLN A 113 5.83 -2.07 4.12
C GLN A 113 7.03 -1.26 3.60
N GLU A 114 7.72 -1.74 2.57
CA GLU A 114 8.89 -1.07 2.01
C GLU A 114 8.51 0.22 1.26
N LEU A 115 7.52 0.14 0.37
CA LEU A 115 7.08 1.29 -0.41
C LEU A 115 6.41 2.35 0.46
N GLU A 116 5.77 1.98 1.58
CA GLU A 116 5.32 2.95 2.58
C GLU A 116 6.49 3.81 3.10
N LYS A 117 7.62 3.20 3.45
CA LYS A 117 8.82 3.91 3.93
C LYS A 117 9.41 4.78 2.82
N ILE A 118 9.48 4.26 1.59
CA ILE A 118 10.00 5.00 0.44
C ILE A 118 9.10 6.20 0.12
N ASN A 119 7.79 5.99 0.02
CA ASN A 119 6.80 7.05 -0.15
C ASN A 119 6.96 8.11 0.95
N SER A 120 7.21 7.69 2.19
CA SER A 120 7.41 8.61 3.31
C SER A 120 8.57 9.57 3.08
N LEU A 121 9.69 9.04 2.57
CA LEU A 121 10.92 9.79 2.33
C LEU A 121 10.86 10.66 1.06
N LEU A 122 10.05 10.27 0.07
CA LEU A 122 9.93 10.99 -1.21
C LEU A 122 8.79 12.02 -1.20
N CYS A 123 7.68 11.72 -0.53
CA CYS A 123 6.48 12.57 -0.57
C CYS A 123 6.66 13.85 0.26
N GLY A 124 7.27 13.76 1.45
CA GLY A 124 7.48 14.91 2.34
C GLY A 124 8.14 16.12 1.65
N PRO A 125 9.30 15.94 0.99
CA PRO A 125 9.98 17.03 0.28
C PRO A 125 9.19 17.64 -0.90
N CYS A 126 8.20 16.92 -1.45
CA CYS A 126 7.49 17.37 -2.64
C CYS A 126 6.44 18.44 -2.39
N GLY A 127 5.92 18.56 -1.16
CA GLY A 127 4.78 19.43 -0.86
C GLY A 127 3.52 19.07 -1.65
N CYS A 128 3.40 17.82 -2.12
CA CYS A 128 2.27 17.38 -2.91
C CYS A 128 1.02 17.20 -2.02
N THR A 129 -0.07 17.85 -2.39
CA THR A 129 -1.34 17.81 -1.63
C THR A 129 -2.41 16.94 -2.27
N LEU A 130 -2.08 16.20 -3.34
CA LEU A 130 -3.04 15.50 -4.21
C LEU A 130 -3.94 14.51 -3.43
N CYS A 131 -3.37 13.77 -2.48
CA CYS A 131 -4.10 12.83 -1.63
C CYS A 131 -4.77 13.48 -0.41
N CYS A 132 -4.59 14.78 -0.20
CA CYS A 132 -5.08 15.53 0.95
C CYS A 132 -6.16 16.56 0.58
N THR A 133 -6.56 16.65 -0.69
CA THR A 133 -7.59 17.57 -1.16
C THR A 133 -8.70 16.84 -1.90
N GLY A 134 -9.92 17.33 -1.71
CA GLY A 134 -11.07 16.88 -2.50
C GLY A 134 -10.93 17.24 -3.99
N PRO A 135 -11.85 16.78 -4.83
CA PRO A 135 -11.81 17.05 -6.27
C PRO A 135 -11.87 18.55 -6.58
N SER A 136 -11.30 18.95 -7.72
CA SER A 136 -11.52 20.30 -8.26
C SER A 136 -12.87 20.39 -8.98
N THR A 137 -13.26 21.60 -9.40
CA THR A 137 -14.50 21.80 -10.18
C THR A 137 -14.44 21.26 -11.61
N GLU A 138 -13.25 20.88 -12.08
CA GLU A 138 -13.04 20.36 -13.43
C GLU A 138 -13.00 18.82 -13.46
N GLN A 139 -13.05 18.17 -12.28
CA GLN A 139 -13.03 16.71 -12.15
C GLN A 139 -14.45 16.16 -12.10
N GLU A 140 -14.64 14.95 -12.64
CA GLU A 140 -15.95 14.28 -12.65
C GLU A 140 -16.37 13.80 -11.26
N GLN A 141 -15.42 13.50 -10.38
CA GLN A 141 -15.72 13.02 -9.02
C GLN A 141 -16.27 14.15 -8.15
N GLU A 142 -17.36 13.88 -7.43
CA GLU A 142 -18.01 14.86 -6.54
C GLU A 142 -17.34 14.97 -5.17
N PHE A 143 -16.69 13.88 -4.73
CA PHE A 143 -15.94 13.80 -3.48
C PHE A 143 -14.73 12.88 -3.60
N PHE A 144 -13.86 12.96 -2.60
CA PHE A 144 -12.78 12.02 -2.38
C PHE A 144 -12.97 11.35 -1.02
N GLU A 145 -12.91 10.03 -0.98
CA GLU A 145 -13.05 9.22 0.23
C GLU A 145 -11.67 8.82 0.75
N ILE A 146 -11.46 8.99 2.06
CA ILE A 146 -10.33 8.42 2.78
C ILE A 146 -10.89 7.43 3.79
N PRO A 147 -10.84 6.12 3.52
CA PRO A 147 -11.26 5.09 4.47
C PRO A 147 -10.44 5.16 5.75
N LEU A 148 -11.10 5.00 6.89
CA LEU A 148 -10.52 5.07 8.22
C LEU A 148 -10.97 3.86 9.06
N THR A 149 -10.08 3.41 9.93
CA THR A 149 -10.45 2.61 11.10
C THR A 149 -11.14 3.48 12.14
N GLY A 150 -11.88 2.87 13.07
CA GLY A 150 -12.54 3.60 14.14
C GLY A 150 -11.57 4.46 14.97
N SER A 151 -10.38 3.93 15.28
CA SER A 151 -9.35 4.67 16.02
C SER A 151 -8.75 5.83 15.23
N GLU A 152 -8.62 5.71 13.90
CA GLU A 152 -8.06 6.79 13.07
C GLU A 152 -9.00 7.99 12.97
N THR A 153 -10.30 7.83 13.25
CA THR A 153 -11.26 8.95 13.29
C THR A 153 -10.93 9.99 14.35
N ASP A 154 -10.19 9.62 15.39
CA ASP A 154 -9.79 10.52 16.48
C ASP A 154 -8.67 11.48 16.08
N HIS A 155 -8.00 11.25 14.94
CA HIS A 155 -6.98 12.14 14.40
C HIS A 155 -7.53 13.37 13.65
N PHE A 156 -8.85 13.44 13.45
CA PHE A 156 -9.49 14.48 12.64
C PHE A 156 -10.55 15.23 13.45
N ASP A 157 -10.35 16.54 13.59
CA ASP A 157 -11.35 17.45 14.16
C ASP A 157 -12.39 17.83 13.09
N LEU A 158 -13.27 16.87 12.79
CA LEU A 158 -14.35 17.01 11.81
C LEU A 158 -15.69 16.54 12.42
N PRO A 159 -16.83 17.09 11.97
CA PRO A 159 -18.13 16.60 12.36
C PRO A 159 -18.27 15.10 12.07
N ARG A 160 -18.84 14.35 13.01
CA ARG A 160 -19.13 12.91 12.86
C ARG A 160 -20.60 12.70 12.52
N GLN A 161 -20.86 12.02 11.41
CA GLN A 161 -22.18 11.54 11.00
C GLN A 161 -22.19 10.02 11.22
N ASP A 162 -22.79 9.61 12.33
CA ASP A 162 -22.87 8.20 12.72
C ASP A 162 -24.23 7.92 13.35
N ASP A 163 -25.19 7.67 12.48
CA ASP A 163 -26.55 7.29 12.84
C ASP A 163 -27.00 6.04 12.07
N GLU A 164 -28.23 5.61 12.29
CA GLU A 164 -28.78 4.43 11.63
C GLU A 164 -28.80 4.58 10.09
N LYS A 165 -28.98 5.80 9.58
CA LYS A 165 -29.02 6.05 8.13
C LYS A 165 -27.64 5.95 7.51
N THR A 166 -26.62 6.56 8.12
CA THR A 166 -25.24 6.46 7.62
C THR A 166 -24.76 5.02 7.68
N ARG A 167 -25.07 4.29 8.75
CA ARG A 167 -24.69 2.87 8.92
C ARG A 167 -25.39 1.91 7.95
N ALA A 168 -26.52 2.31 7.37
CA ALA A 168 -27.20 1.52 6.35
C ALA A 168 -26.69 1.82 4.93
N ALA A 169 -26.03 2.95 4.73
CA ALA A 169 -25.59 3.46 3.44
C ALA A 169 -24.11 3.19 3.14
N ALA A 170 -23.72 3.38 1.88
CA ALA A 170 -22.36 3.45 1.39
C ALA A 170 -22.13 4.73 0.54
N PRO A 171 -20.88 5.19 0.38
CA PRO A 171 -20.57 6.38 -0.41
C PRO A 171 -20.98 6.31 -1.88
N ASP A 172 -21.04 5.09 -2.43
CA ASP A 172 -21.33 4.76 -3.83
C ASP A 172 -22.78 4.30 -4.05
N ASP A 173 -23.64 4.36 -3.03
CA ASP A 173 -25.06 4.03 -3.18
C ASP A 173 -25.77 5.09 -4.05
N GLU A 174 -26.64 4.61 -4.94
CA GLU A 174 -27.53 5.44 -5.78
C GLU A 174 -29.01 5.14 -5.42
N PRO A 175 -29.80 6.16 -5.00
CA PRO A 175 -29.44 7.56 -4.84
C PRO A 175 -28.52 7.83 -3.62
N PRO A 176 -27.75 8.93 -3.62
CA PRO A 176 -26.82 9.24 -2.54
C PRO A 176 -27.53 9.54 -1.22
N LEU A 177 -26.86 9.26 -0.10
CA LEU A 177 -27.36 9.62 1.23
C LEU A 177 -27.58 11.13 1.33
N VAL A 178 -28.77 11.53 1.80
CA VAL A 178 -29.13 12.93 2.03
C VAL A 178 -28.86 13.31 3.49
N VAL A 179 -28.02 14.34 3.69
CA VAL A 179 -27.68 14.94 4.98
C VAL A 179 -27.97 16.43 4.90
N ASN A 180 -28.71 16.95 5.90
CA ASN A 180 -29.17 18.35 5.94
C ASN A 180 -29.91 18.82 4.67
N GLY A 181 -30.64 17.91 4.00
CA GLY A 181 -31.43 18.24 2.82
C GLY A 181 -30.64 18.29 1.50
N ALA A 182 -29.36 17.92 1.50
CA ALA A 182 -28.53 17.80 0.30
C ALA A 182 -27.77 16.45 0.30
N PRO A 183 -27.24 15.98 -0.85
CA PRO A 183 -26.33 14.84 -0.85
C PRO A 183 -25.16 15.03 0.13
N PHE A 184 -24.70 13.96 0.76
CA PHE A 184 -23.67 14.03 1.81
C PHE A 184 -22.39 14.76 1.34
N TYR A 185 -22.00 14.59 0.08
CA TYR A 185 -20.83 15.24 -0.53
C TYR A 185 -21.04 16.73 -0.87
N ALA A 186 -22.27 17.27 -0.75
CA ALA A 186 -22.55 18.70 -0.88
C ALA A 186 -22.44 19.45 0.47
N ASN A 187 -22.25 18.72 1.57
CA ASN A 187 -21.98 19.29 2.90
C ASN A 187 -20.47 19.50 3.10
N PRO A 188 -20.01 20.29 4.09
CA PRO A 188 -18.59 20.38 4.44
C PRO A 188 -17.96 19.02 4.77
N ALA A 189 -16.62 18.96 4.73
CA ALA A 189 -15.88 17.74 5.08
C ALA A 189 -16.30 17.20 6.45
N ALA A 190 -16.52 15.89 6.52
CA ALA A 190 -17.03 15.21 7.71
C ALA A 190 -16.58 13.75 7.71
N LEU A 191 -16.68 13.12 8.88
CA LEU A 191 -16.47 11.70 9.08
C LEU A 191 -17.81 10.98 9.04
N TYR A 192 -17.89 9.89 8.30
CA TYR A 192 -19.11 9.11 8.15
C TYR A 192 -18.89 7.67 8.58
N GLY A 193 -19.78 7.18 9.46
CA GLY A 193 -19.87 5.76 9.80
C GLY A 193 -20.77 5.04 8.81
N TRP A 194 -20.17 4.49 7.74
CA TRP A 194 -20.86 3.73 6.70
C TRP A 194 -21.10 2.28 7.08
N ARG A 195 -21.91 1.59 6.28
CA ARG A 195 -22.14 0.13 6.38
C ARG A 195 -20.85 -0.69 6.42
N LYS A 196 -19.82 -0.27 5.68
CA LYS A 196 -18.55 -0.99 5.55
C LYS A 196 -17.42 -0.47 6.45
N GLY A 197 -17.66 0.58 7.25
CA GLY A 197 -16.65 1.17 8.11
C GLY A 197 -16.67 2.69 8.10
N TRP A 198 -15.61 3.30 8.64
CA TRP A 198 -15.49 4.75 8.70
C TRP A 198 -14.78 5.31 7.47
N SER A 199 -15.11 6.54 7.11
CA SER A 199 -14.29 7.31 6.19
C SER A 199 -14.37 8.80 6.47
N MET A 200 -13.35 9.54 6.02
CA MET A 200 -13.41 10.98 5.84
C MET A 200 -13.82 11.29 4.41
N ILE A 201 -14.89 12.06 4.25
CA ILE A 201 -15.33 12.57 2.95
C ILE A 201 -14.77 13.97 2.76
N LEU A 202 -14.05 14.15 1.66
CA LEU A 202 -13.54 15.43 1.18
C LEU A 202 -14.35 15.87 -0.07
N PRO A 203 -15.36 16.73 0.08
CA PRO A 203 -16.10 17.35 -1.01
C PRO A 203 -15.22 18.10 -2.02
N CYS A 204 -15.82 18.48 -3.15
CA CYS A 204 -15.19 19.40 -4.11
C CYS A 204 -14.61 20.65 -3.41
N ARG A 205 -13.36 21.01 -3.75
CA ARG A 205 -12.57 22.13 -3.20
C ARG A 205 -12.30 22.08 -1.68
N SER A 206 -12.53 20.94 -1.03
CA SER A 206 -12.19 20.76 0.38
C SER A 206 -10.74 20.29 0.56
N ARG A 207 -10.26 20.32 1.81
CA ARG A 207 -8.93 19.86 2.21
C ARG A 207 -9.00 19.08 3.52
N CYS A 208 -8.10 18.13 3.68
CA CYS A 208 -7.84 17.46 4.94
C CYS A 208 -7.52 18.51 6.02
N PRO A 209 -8.11 18.43 7.23
CA PRO A 209 -7.85 19.40 8.30
C PRO A 209 -6.41 19.36 8.82
N ASN A 210 -5.71 18.24 8.61
CA ASN A 210 -4.31 18.07 8.96
C ASN A 210 -3.35 18.51 7.85
N LEU A 211 -3.85 19.01 6.71
CA LEU A 211 -3.02 19.59 5.67
C LEU A 211 -2.58 20.99 6.09
N ASP A 212 -1.29 21.16 6.33
CA ASP A 212 -0.72 22.43 6.70
C ASP A 212 -0.81 23.44 5.55
N ALA A 213 -1.36 24.62 5.83
CA ALA A 213 -1.65 25.61 4.80
C ALA A 213 -0.40 26.26 4.21
N ASP A 214 0.69 26.34 4.98
CA ASP A 214 1.91 27.03 4.60
C ASP A 214 2.91 26.09 3.91
N SER A 215 3.09 24.90 4.48
CA SER A 215 4.05 23.91 3.98
C SER A 215 3.46 22.91 3.00
N GLY A 216 2.13 22.74 2.98
CA GLY A 216 1.46 21.65 2.24
C GLY A 216 1.73 20.25 2.83
N GLY A 217 2.36 20.16 4.00
CA GLY A 217 2.66 18.90 4.68
C GLY A 217 1.49 18.39 5.54
N CYS A 218 1.50 17.09 5.87
CA CYS A 218 0.55 16.54 6.84
C CYS A 218 1.08 16.74 8.27
N ARG A 219 0.29 17.40 9.13
CA ARG A 219 0.64 17.70 10.54
C ARG A 219 0.76 16.45 11.42
N ILE A 220 0.07 15.38 11.04
CA ILE A 220 0.10 14.08 11.72
C ILE A 220 0.87 13.04 10.89
N TYR A 221 1.91 13.44 10.14
CA TYR A 221 2.57 12.55 9.18
C TYR A 221 2.94 11.16 9.77
N PRO A 222 3.53 11.03 10.98
CA PRO A 222 3.84 9.73 11.57
C PRO A 222 2.60 8.89 11.92
N ASP A 223 1.52 9.57 12.31
CA ASP A 223 0.25 8.99 12.79
C ASP A 223 -0.84 9.00 11.72
N ARG A 224 -0.47 9.27 10.45
CA ARG A 224 -1.43 9.37 9.35
C ARG A 224 -2.14 8.02 9.14
N PRO A 225 -3.40 8.04 8.68
CA PRO A 225 -4.13 6.80 8.44
C PRO A 225 -3.44 5.86 7.47
N ASP A 226 -3.69 4.57 7.59
CA ASP A 226 -3.07 3.51 6.80
C ASP A 226 -3.20 3.74 5.29
N VAL A 227 -4.37 4.20 4.82
CA VAL A 227 -4.57 4.52 3.40
C VAL A 227 -3.70 5.69 2.95
N CYS A 228 -3.46 6.68 3.83
CA CYS A 228 -2.59 7.82 3.55
C CYS A 228 -1.09 7.45 3.57
N ARG A 229 -0.74 6.25 4.06
CA ARG A 229 0.63 5.71 4.04
C ARG A 229 1.02 5.09 2.70
N ARG A 230 0.04 4.89 1.80
CA ARG A 230 0.22 4.25 0.49
C ARG A 230 0.08 5.21 -0.70
N PRO A 231 0.62 6.44 -0.68
CA PRO A 231 0.01 7.49 -1.47
C PRO A 231 0.35 7.46 -2.96
N GLN A 232 1.51 6.96 -3.42
CA GLN A 232 1.92 7.20 -4.82
C GLN A 232 2.65 6.06 -5.55
N ILE A 233 3.42 5.22 -4.87
CA ILE A 233 3.90 3.95 -5.43
C ILE A 233 3.46 2.83 -4.50
N PHE A 234 2.81 1.82 -5.04
CA PHE A 234 2.27 0.72 -4.25
C PHE A 234 2.35 -0.61 -4.99
N PRO A 235 2.47 -1.72 -4.24
CA PRO A 235 2.49 -3.03 -4.85
C PRO A 235 1.11 -3.39 -5.38
N TYR A 236 1.09 -3.83 -6.63
CA TYR A 236 -0.04 -4.47 -7.27
C TYR A 236 0.43 -5.87 -7.67
N MET A 237 0.88 -6.63 -6.67
CA MET A 237 1.29 -8.02 -6.85
C MET A 237 0.06 -8.93 -6.86
N LEU A 238 -0.89 -8.65 -5.97
CA LEU A 238 -2.14 -9.37 -5.81
C LEU A 238 -3.33 -8.40 -5.88
N GLU A 239 -4.34 -8.77 -6.64
CA GLU A 239 -5.64 -8.10 -6.68
C GLU A 239 -6.71 -9.05 -6.17
N GLN A 240 -7.59 -8.59 -5.29
CA GLN A 240 -8.70 -9.43 -4.81
C GLN A 240 -9.73 -9.62 -5.92
N GLU A 241 -10.21 -10.85 -6.09
CA GLU A 241 -11.28 -11.21 -7.03
C GLU A 241 -12.41 -11.93 -6.28
N PRO A 242 -13.35 -11.19 -5.68
CA PRO A 242 -14.40 -11.77 -4.85
C PRO A 242 -15.29 -12.78 -5.58
N ALA A 243 -15.39 -12.69 -6.91
CA ALA A 243 -16.15 -13.67 -7.70
C ALA A 243 -15.55 -15.08 -7.68
N LEU A 244 -14.28 -15.20 -7.26
CA LEU A 244 -13.56 -16.46 -7.14
C LEU A 244 -13.39 -16.91 -5.69
N ASP A 245 -13.98 -16.21 -4.72
CA ASP A 245 -13.97 -16.62 -3.31
C ASP A 245 -14.52 -18.04 -3.17
N MET A 246 -13.88 -18.86 -2.33
CA MET A 246 -14.15 -20.29 -2.24
C MET A 246 -14.52 -20.70 -0.83
N GLU A 247 -15.60 -21.47 -0.67
CA GLU A 247 -15.92 -22.11 0.61
C GLU A 247 -14.97 -23.29 0.88
N TYR A 248 -14.32 -23.27 2.05
CA TYR A 248 -13.42 -24.32 2.51
C TYR A 248 -13.63 -24.58 4.00
N GLU A 249 -14.06 -25.79 4.37
CA GLU A 249 -14.25 -26.20 5.77
C GLU A 249 -15.10 -25.22 6.62
N GLY A 250 -16.16 -24.66 6.02
CA GLY A 250 -17.08 -23.75 6.73
C GLY A 250 -16.59 -22.32 6.88
N ARG A 251 -15.56 -21.92 6.12
CA ARG A 251 -15.13 -20.53 5.97
C ARG A 251 -14.95 -20.16 4.50
N THR A 252 -15.19 -18.90 4.18
CA THR A 252 -14.86 -18.31 2.87
C THR A 252 -13.35 -18.01 2.80
N LEU A 253 -12.68 -18.55 1.80
CA LEU A 253 -11.31 -18.21 1.44
C LEU A 253 -11.33 -17.08 0.42
N PRO A 254 -10.73 -15.92 0.73
CA PRO A 254 -10.63 -14.83 -0.24
C PRO A 254 -9.72 -15.25 -1.40
N ALA A 255 -10.13 -14.92 -2.62
CA ALA A 255 -9.36 -15.17 -3.83
C ALA A 255 -8.60 -13.93 -4.30
N PHE A 256 -7.39 -14.17 -4.80
CA PHE A 256 -6.52 -13.13 -5.35
C PHE A 256 -5.91 -13.55 -6.69
N VAL A 257 -5.85 -12.61 -7.63
CA VAL A 257 -5.21 -12.77 -8.94
C VAL A 257 -3.81 -12.18 -8.90
N ILE A 258 -2.83 -12.92 -9.41
CA ILE A 258 -1.46 -12.43 -9.57
C ILE A 258 -1.40 -11.40 -10.70
N ARG A 259 -0.90 -10.21 -10.37
CA ARG A 259 -0.74 -9.08 -11.29
C ARG A 259 0.72 -8.74 -11.57
N ALA A 260 1.62 -9.00 -10.61
CA ALA A 260 3.08 -8.81 -10.74
C ALA A 260 3.51 -7.39 -11.16
N LYS A 261 2.87 -6.37 -10.58
CA LYS A 261 3.05 -4.96 -10.95
C LYS A 261 3.40 -4.06 -9.77
N ILE A 262 4.02 -2.93 -10.06
CA ILE A 262 4.07 -1.75 -9.19
C ILE A 262 3.27 -0.64 -9.87
N LEU A 263 2.26 -0.13 -9.18
CA LEU A 263 1.47 1.00 -9.67
C LEU A 263 2.05 2.30 -9.09
N ALA A 264 2.29 3.26 -9.97
CA ALA A 264 2.86 4.57 -9.68
C ALA A 264 1.91 5.67 -10.15
N ILE A 265 1.60 6.63 -9.29
CA ILE A 265 0.67 7.73 -9.57
C ILE A 265 1.41 8.84 -10.32
N TRP A 266 1.18 8.92 -11.62
CA TRP A 266 1.89 9.81 -12.53
C TRP A 266 1.69 11.30 -12.21
N ASP A 267 0.58 11.68 -11.60
CA ASP A 267 0.30 13.08 -11.23
C ASP A 267 1.14 13.54 -10.02
N CYS A 268 1.90 12.64 -9.40
CA CYS A 268 2.78 12.98 -8.29
C CYS A 268 4.12 13.57 -8.79
N PRO A 269 4.55 14.74 -8.28
CA PRO A 269 5.79 15.37 -8.72
C PRO A 269 7.05 14.50 -8.60
N TYR A 270 7.20 13.71 -7.53
CA TYR A 270 8.38 12.83 -7.43
C TYR A 270 8.27 11.60 -8.32
N VAL A 271 7.07 11.12 -8.63
CA VAL A 271 6.90 9.98 -9.53
C VAL A 271 7.34 10.37 -10.93
N GLN A 272 7.00 11.59 -11.37
CA GLN A 272 7.53 12.15 -12.62
C GLN A 272 9.03 12.39 -12.56
N GLN A 273 9.52 12.93 -11.44
CA GLN A 273 10.93 13.30 -11.27
C GLN A 273 11.86 12.08 -11.23
N PHE A 274 11.43 11.00 -10.58
CA PHE A 274 12.24 9.79 -10.31
C PHE A 274 11.67 8.57 -11.02
N GLN A 275 11.13 8.77 -12.23
CA GLN A 275 10.50 7.72 -13.01
C GLN A 275 11.47 6.56 -13.26
N ASP A 276 12.70 6.87 -13.66
CA ASP A 276 13.71 5.88 -14.01
C ASP A 276 14.13 5.04 -12.78
N GLU A 277 14.25 5.67 -11.61
CA GLU A 277 14.54 4.97 -10.35
C GLU A 277 13.39 4.06 -9.93
N ILE A 278 12.14 4.48 -10.14
CA ILE A 278 10.95 3.65 -9.88
C ILE A 278 10.89 2.45 -10.83
N VAL A 279 11.16 2.67 -12.13
CA VAL A 279 11.26 1.59 -13.13
C VAL A 279 12.35 0.60 -12.70
N ARG A 280 13.53 1.10 -12.35
CA ARG A 280 14.65 0.26 -11.93
C ARG A 280 14.34 -0.54 -10.67
N TYR A 281 13.69 0.09 -9.68
CA TYR A 281 13.23 -0.60 -8.47
C TYR A 281 12.27 -1.74 -8.82
N ALA A 282 11.32 -1.52 -9.73
CA ALA A 282 10.37 -2.54 -10.17
C ALA A 282 11.08 -3.72 -10.87
N GLU A 283 12.01 -3.44 -11.77
CA GLU A 283 12.84 -4.46 -12.43
C GLU A 283 13.63 -5.31 -11.43
N LEU A 284 14.29 -4.66 -10.46
CA LEU A 284 15.05 -5.34 -9.41
C LEU A 284 14.13 -6.23 -8.54
N CYS A 285 12.88 -5.83 -8.35
CA CYS A 285 11.85 -6.63 -7.68
C CYS A 285 11.23 -7.73 -8.57
N GLY A 286 11.54 -7.76 -9.87
CA GLY A 286 10.93 -8.67 -10.84
C GLY A 286 9.46 -8.32 -11.14
N LEU A 287 9.11 -7.04 -11.15
CA LEU A 287 7.75 -6.52 -11.37
C LEU A 287 7.70 -5.53 -12.53
N GLU A 288 6.51 -5.38 -13.13
CA GLU A 288 6.25 -4.39 -14.18
C GLU A 288 5.79 -3.05 -13.57
N PRO A 289 6.43 -1.91 -13.90
CA PRO A 289 5.96 -0.61 -13.48
C PRO A 289 4.78 -0.15 -14.36
N ILE A 290 3.72 0.36 -13.72
CA ILE A 290 2.59 1.00 -14.39
C ILE A 290 2.45 2.42 -13.86
N PHE A 291 2.37 3.39 -14.76
CA PHE A 291 2.13 4.78 -14.41
C PHE A 291 0.69 5.14 -14.78
N LYS A 292 -0.11 5.55 -13.78
CA LYS A 292 -1.52 5.93 -13.96
C LYS A 292 -1.80 7.27 -13.30
N GLN A 293 -2.71 8.04 -13.88
CA GLN A 293 -3.24 9.24 -13.24
C GLN A 293 -4.17 8.86 -12.08
N ASN A 294 -4.16 9.65 -10.99
CA ASN A 294 -4.88 9.33 -9.75
C ASN A 294 -6.40 9.49 -9.90
N LYS A 295 -6.81 10.45 -10.72
CA LYS A 295 -8.19 10.96 -10.80
C LYS A 295 -8.60 11.22 -12.26
N ALA A 296 -8.22 10.33 -13.17
CA ALA A 296 -8.60 10.32 -14.59
C ALA A 296 -9.36 9.05 -14.95
#